data_AF-A0A7N2MH26-F1
#
_entry.id   AF-A0A7N2MH26-F1
#
_cell.length_a   1.000
_cell.length_b   1.000
_cell.length_c   1.000
_cell.angle_alpha   90.00
_cell.angle_beta   90.00
_cell.angle_gamma   90.00
#
_symmetry.space_group_name_H-M   'P 1'
#
loop_
_entity.id
_entity.type
_entity.pdbx_description
1 polymer ?
#
loop_
_entity_poly.entity_id
_entity_poly.type
_entity_poly.pdbx_seq_one_letter_code
_entity_poly.pdbx_strand_id
1 'polypeptide(L)'
;MDEVSPSNESKDLGGGSGGADDLSAAAMAAAAGLSWRPRQLAFSPYGTVNKVQALRVVVRRPLVARLTKDIVETYQLCNPQLVARLTKDIVETYQLCNPQVKYSEELNLKRYLTSPSIGVLNDGYNNLNSDLILTANYVLINSEQRRYIVKDVLGHGTFGQVAKCWFAEANSFVAVKIIKNQPASYQQAWVELTILTMLNKYDPEDKHHIVHIYDYFVYQRHLCICFELLDTNLYELIKINHFRGLSLSIVQMYSKQILRGLALLKDAVIIHCDLKRENILLCTSVKPAEIKNIDFGSACMEDRTVYSYIQSRYYRSPEVLLGYQYPFQ
;
A
#
# COMPACT_ATOMS: atom_id res chain seq x y z
N MET A 1 -13.82 54.58 -6.12
CA MET A 1 -14.56 53.87 -5.05
C MET A 1 -13.63 52.79 -4.50
N ASP A 2 -12.51 53.13 -3.84
CA ASP A 2 -12.22 54.07 -2.72
C ASP A 2 -12.35 53.30 -1.37
N GLU A 3 -11.48 53.44 -0.36
CA GLU A 3 -10.18 54.13 -0.20
C GLU A 3 -9.37 53.32 0.86
N VAL A 4 -8.03 53.21 0.79
CA VAL A 4 -7.03 54.04 1.50
C VAL A 4 -7.26 54.20 3.03
N SER A 5 -6.35 53.60 3.82
CA SER A 5 -5.55 54.10 4.97
C SER A 5 -5.96 55.41 5.71
N PRO A 6 -5.58 55.68 7.00
CA PRO A 6 -4.21 55.44 7.52
C PRO A 6 -3.93 55.29 9.05
N SER A 7 -2.64 55.08 9.34
CA SER A 7 -1.76 55.56 10.45
C SER A 7 -2.26 55.85 11.89
N ASN A 8 -1.49 55.36 12.88
CA ASN A 8 -0.54 56.16 13.70
C ASN A 8 0.38 55.21 14.51
N GLU A 9 1.70 55.42 14.58
CA GLU A 9 2.45 56.27 15.56
C GLU A 9 2.20 55.92 17.03
N SER A 10 3.21 55.73 17.90
CA SER A 10 4.70 55.69 17.76
C SER A 10 5.30 54.90 18.98
N LYS A 11 6.52 55.01 19.55
CA LYS A 11 7.68 55.95 19.48
C LYS A 11 8.91 55.39 20.27
N ASP A 12 10.04 56.12 20.26
CA ASP A 12 11.11 56.21 21.30
C ASP A 12 12.00 54.99 21.66
N LEU A 13 13.30 55.13 22.03
CA LEU A 13 14.35 56.15 21.74
C LEU A 13 15.77 55.65 22.17
N GLY A 14 16.83 56.04 21.44
CA GLY A 14 18.26 56.02 21.89
C GLY A 14 19.05 54.70 21.76
N GLY A 15 20.39 54.69 21.62
CA GLY A 15 21.31 55.82 21.33
C GLY A 15 22.80 55.55 21.63
N GLY A 16 23.69 55.76 20.64
CA GLY A 16 25.17 55.81 20.78
C GLY A 16 25.92 54.45 20.89
N SER A 17 27.25 54.37 20.69
CA SER A 17 28.23 55.32 20.12
C SER A 17 29.64 54.69 19.95
N GLY A 18 30.38 55.05 18.89
CA GLY A 18 31.81 54.69 18.70
C GLY A 18 32.08 53.26 18.20
N GLY A 19 33.25 52.92 17.64
CA GLY A 19 34.46 53.70 17.30
C GLY A 19 35.24 53.00 16.17
N ALA A 20 36.31 53.62 15.64
CA ALA A 20 36.96 53.19 14.39
C ALA A 20 38.26 52.37 14.59
N ASP A 21 38.91 52.10 13.46
CA ASP A 21 40.26 51.56 13.27
C ASP A 21 40.43 50.03 13.56
N ASP A 22 41.31 49.29 12.88
CA ASP A 22 42.46 49.70 12.07
C ASP A 22 42.64 48.85 10.77
N LEU A 23 43.39 49.36 9.79
CA LEU A 23 43.66 48.73 8.49
C LEU A 23 45.15 48.41 8.33
N SER A 24 45.54 47.13 8.33
CA SER A 24 46.94 46.74 8.18
C SER A 24 47.20 45.42 7.43
N ALA A 25 48.25 45.45 6.61
CA ALA A 25 49.04 44.32 6.10
C ALA A 25 48.31 43.12 5.45
N ALA A 26 47.84 43.30 4.21
CA ALA A 26 47.73 42.18 3.27
C ALA A 26 49.09 41.89 2.62
N ALA A 27 49.82 40.83 3.04
CA ALA A 27 50.99 40.32 2.31
C ALA A 27 51.32 38.85 2.64
N MET A 28 51.54 38.05 1.59
CA MET A 28 52.34 36.81 1.53
C MET A 28 52.09 35.67 2.55
N ALA A 29 51.15 34.77 2.23
CA ALA A 29 51.36 33.32 2.36
C ALA A 29 50.34 32.54 1.52
N ALA A 30 50.75 32.02 0.36
CA ALA A 30 49.94 31.09 -0.44
C ALA A 30 50.44 29.64 -0.25
N ALA A 31 49.53 28.67 -0.43
CA ALA A 31 49.81 27.23 -0.55
C ALA A 31 50.51 26.53 0.64
N ALA A 32 49.76 26.29 1.72
CA ALA A 32 49.99 25.17 2.64
C ALA A 32 48.64 24.51 3.02
N GLY A 33 48.65 23.21 3.31
CA GLY A 33 47.45 22.36 3.27
C GLY A 33 46.28 22.79 4.19
N LEU A 34 45.08 22.83 3.62
CA LEU A 34 43.82 22.98 4.34
C LEU A 34 43.52 21.72 5.18
N SER A 35 44.02 21.67 6.42
CA SER A 35 43.62 20.62 7.37
C SER A 35 42.13 20.76 7.71
N TRP A 36 41.30 19.81 7.29
CA TRP A 36 39.91 19.78 7.70
C TRP A 36 39.82 19.60 9.22
N ARG A 37 39.18 20.57 9.89
CA ARG A 37 38.81 20.47 11.31
C ARG A 37 37.28 20.59 11.41
N PRO A 38 36.59 19.65 12.06
CA PRO A 38 35.17 19.83 12.34
C PRO A 38 35.00 21.02 13.29
N ARG A 39 33.98 21.87 13.03
CA ARG A 39 33.50 22.81 14.06
C ARG A 39 32.92 22.00 15.23
N GLN A 40 32.88 22.61 16.41
CA GLN A 40 32.44 21.94 17.64
C GLN A 40 31.09 21.22 17.43
N LEU A 41 31.02 20.02 18.02
CA LEU A 41 29.99 18.99 17.84
C LEU A 41 28.58 19.53 17.58
N ALA A 42 27.99 19.15 16.44
CA ALA A 42 26.55 19.28 16.19
C ALA A 42 25.69 18.30 17.03
N PHE A 43 26.32 17.58 17.95
CA PHE A 43 25.71 16.61 18.86
C PHE A 43 26.12 16.93 20.30
N SER A 44 25.25 17.64 21.01
CA SER A 44 25.34 17.79 22.48
C SER A 44 24.87 16.49 23.17
N PRO A 45 25.32 16.21 24.42
CA PRO A 45 24.76 15.15 25.24
C PRO A 45 23.25 15.30 25.41
N TYR A 46 22.52 14.18 25.47
CA TYR A 46 21.06 14.17 25.59
C TYR A 46 20.61 14.59 27.00
N GLY A 47 20.31 15.88 27.18
CA GLY A 47 19.71 16.41 28.40
C GLY A 47 18.22 16.06 28.50
N THR A 48 17.78 15.61 29.66
CA THR A 48 16.38 15.22 29.95
C THR A 48 15.45 16.43 30.07
N VAL A 49 14.95 16.93 28.93
CA VAL A 49 14.01 18.05 28.89
C VAL A 49 12.58 17.59 29.18
N ASN A 50 12.16 17.68 30.45
CA ASN A 50 10.78 17.45 30.88
C ASN A 50 9.82 18.58 30.45
N LYS A 51 9.53 18.70 29.15
CA LYS A 51 8.41 19.49 28.61
C LYS A 51 7.71 18.76 27.47
N VAL A 52 6.46 18.34 27.72
CA VAL A 52 5.55 17.86 26.67
C VAL A 52 5.04 19.06 25.86
N GLN A 53 5.60 19.28 24.67
CA GLN A 53 5.00 20.12 23.64
C GLN A 53 4.64 19.27 22.43
N ALA A 54 3.39 19.40 21.96
CA ALA A 54 2.91 18.68 20.79
C ALA A 54 3.55 19.24 19.51
N LEU A 55 4.47 18.49 18.91
CA LEU A 55 5.16 18.86 17.68
C LEU A 55 4.21 18.85 16.47
N ARG A 56 3.57 19.99 16.20
CA ARG A 56 2.83 20.22 14.93
C ARG A 56 3.82 20.44 13.78
N VAL A 57 4.05 19.39 12.98
CA VAL A 57 4.84 19.48 11.74
C VAL A 57 4.03 20.23 10.67
N VAL A 58 4.35 21.50 10.43
CA VAL A 58 3.73 22.33 9.38
C VAL A 58 4.64 22.41 8.16
N VAL A 59 4.43 21.52 7.19
CA VAL A 59 5.20 21.51 5.93
C VAL A 59 4.76 22.67 5.03
N ARG A 60 5.52 23.78 5.07
CA ARG A 60 5.33 24.89 4.12
C ARG A 60 5.92 24.51 2.76
N ARG A 61 5.11 24.55 1.69
CA ARG A 61 5.48 24.16 0.31
C ARG A 61 6.89 24.59 -0.17
N PRO A 62 7.38 25.84 0.03
CA PRO A 62 8.72 26.23 -0.44
C PRO A 62 9.90 25.52 0.28
N LEU A 63 9.70 24.87 1.43
CA LEU A 63 10.76 24.06 2.06
C LEU A 63 11.06 22.78 1.26
N VAL A 64 10.04 22.18 0.62
CA VAL A 64 10.20 20.91 -0.11
C VAL A 64 11.14 21.09 -1.31
N ALA A 65 10.95 22.17 -2.07
CA ALA A 65 11.78 22.48 -3.25
C ALA A 65 13.24 22.82 -2.90
N ARG A 66 13.47 23.46 -1.74
CA ARG A 66 14.83 23.68 -1.22
C ARG A 66 15.46 22.37 -0.76
N LEU A 67 14.76 21.58 0.06
CA LEU A 67 15.22 20.27 0.50
C LEU A 67 15.59 19.36 -0.67
N THR A 68 14.79 19.30 -1.75
CA THR A 68 15.17 18.50 -2.93
C THR A 68 16.41 19.02 -3.64
N LYS A 69 16.66 20.34 -3.71
CA LYS A 69 17.88 20.88 -4.30
C LYS A 69 19.10 20.59 -3.42
N ASP A 70 18.99 20.90 -2.14
CA ASP A 70 20.05 20.70 -1.14
C ASP A 70 20.41 19.19 -1.04
N ILE A 71 19.41 18.29 -1.12
CA ILE A 71 19.60 16.83 -1.18
C ILE A 71 20.30 16.42 -2.49
N VAL A 72 19.89 16.92 -3.66
CA VAL A 72 20.53 16.55 -4.94
C VAL A 72 21.99 17.00 -5.00
N GLU A 73 22.30 18.23 -4.55
CA GLU A 73 23.67 18.73 -4.48
C GLU A 73 24.50 17.95 -3.43
N THR A 74 23.90 17.54 -2.31
CA THR A 74 24.55 16.65 -1.34
C THR A 74 24.78 15.24 -1.90
N TYR A 75 23.85 14.67 -2.66
CA TYR A 75 24.00 13.35 -3.30
C TYR A 75 25.09 13.33 -4.39
N GLN A 76 25.40 14.48 -4.99
CA GLN A 76 26.53 14.63 -5.92
C GLN A 76 27.89 14.73 -5.21
N LEU A 77 27.90 15.11 -3.92
CA LEU A 77 29.11 15.20 -3.09
C LEU A 77 29.36 13.93 -2.25
N CYS A 78 28.30 13.22 -1.85
CA CYS A 78 28.40 11.97 -1.11
C CYS A 78 28.77 10.80 -2.04
N ASN A 79 29.94 10.18 -1.82
CA ASN A 79 30.32 8.96 -2.53
C ASN A 79 29.21 7.88 -2.38
N PRO A 80 28.57 7.41 -3.47
CA PRO A 80 27.46 6.44 -3.38
C PRO A 80 27.87 5.12 -2.72
N GLN A 81 29.13 4.71 -2.86
CA GLN A 81 29.66 3.51 -2.19
C GLN A 81 29.71 3.71 -0.68
N LEU A 82 30.08 4.90 -0.20
CA LEU A 82 30.11 5.22 1.24
C LEU A 82 28.69 5.25 1.82
N VAL A 83 27.72 5.84 1.12
CA VAL A 83 26.31 5.86 1.56
C VAL A 83 25.72 4.46 1.57
N ALA A 84 25.94 3.67 0.51
CA ALA A 84 25.48 2.28 0.45
C ALA A 84 26.12 1.42 1.54
N ARG A 85 27.41 1.64 1.84
CA ARG A 85 28.12 0.94 2.90
C ARG A 85 27.63 1.33 4.30
N LEU A 86 27.52 2.62 4.60
CA LEU A 86 26.95 3.11 5.86
C LEU A 86 25.48 2.69 6.07
N THR A 87 24.75 2.37 5.00
CA THR A 87 23.37 1.85 5.08
C THR A 87 23.33 0.35 5.35
N LYS A 88 24.21 -0.45 4.72
CA LYS A 88 24.31 -1.91 4.94
C LYS A 88 24.97 -2.24 6.28
N ASP A 89 26.11 -1.63 6.52
CA ASP A 89 27.02 -1.88 7.65
C ASP A 89 26.63 -1.01 8.86
N ILE A 90 25.38 -0.51 8.93
CA ILE A 90 24.95 0.48 9.93
C ILE A 90 25.06 -0.07 11.36
N VAL A 91 24.65 -1.33 11.57
CA VAL A 91 24.71 -1.99 12.87
C VAL A 91 26.16 -2.14 13.34
N GLU A 92 27.04 -2.62 12.45
CA GLU A 92 28.47 -2.74 12.71
C GLU A 92 29.11 -1.38 13.00
N THR A 93 28.74 -0.34 12.24
CA THR A 93 29.21 1.04 12.44
C THR A 93 28.83 1.56 13.83
N TYR A 94 27.59 1.37 14.27
CA TYR A 94 27.15 1.76 15.62
C TYR A 94 27.83 0.94 16.72
N GLN A 95 28.13 -0.33 16.48
CA GLN A 95 28.85 -1.21 17.41
C GLN A 95 30.34 -0.84 17.53
N LEU A 96 30.99 -0.45 16.43
CA LEU A 96 32.36 0.07 16.42
C LEU A 96 32.45 1.42 17.16
N CYS A 97 31.45 2.30 17.00
CA CYS A 97 31.40 3.57 17.73
C CYS A 97 30.99 3.41 19.22
N ASN A 98 30.22 2.38 19.57
CA ASN A 98 29.85 2.08 20.94
C ASN A 98 29.59 0.57 21.13
N PRO A 99 30.57 -0.20 21.67
CA PRO A 99 30.45 -1.64 21.89
C PRO A 99 29.33 -2.09 22.84
N GLN A 100 28.66 -1.17 23.54
CA GLN A 100 27.46 -1.48 24.36
C GLN A 100 26.17 -1.54 23.51
N VAL A 101 26.20 -1.12 22.24
CA VAL A 101 25.02 -1.14 21.35
C VAL A 101 24.71 -2.57 20.91
N LYS A 102 23.73 -3.18 21.56
CA LYS A 102 23.10 -4.42 21.10
C LYS A 102 21.90 -4.08 20.22
N TYR A 103 22.08 -4.19 18.90
CA TYR A 103 20.97 -4.22 17.96
C TYR A 103 20.12 -5.47 18.19
N SER A 104 18.80 -5.32 18.22
CA SER A 104 17.83 -6.41 18.15
C SER A 104 16.77 -6.04 17.13
N GLU A 105 16.43 -6.97 16.24
CA GLU A 105 15.41 -6.75 15.21
C GLU A 105 14.01 -6.56 15.81
N GLU A 106 13.81 -7.01 17.05
CA GLU A 106 12.56 -6.85 17.80
C GLU A 106 12.27 -5.38 18.14
N LEU A 107 13.31 -4.56 18.26
CA LEU A 107 13.24 -3.11 18.52
C LEU A 107 13.02 -2.29 17.25
N ASN A 108 13.07 -2.89 16.06
CA ASN A 108 12.78 -2.18 14.81
C ASN A 108 11.32 -1.70 14.79
N LEU A 109 11.11 -0.45 14.40
CA LEU A 109 9.78 0.13 14.22
C LEU A 109 9.00 -0.60 13.13
N LYS A 110 8.17 -1.57 13.54
CA LYS A 110 7.31 -2.35 12.65
C LYS A 110 6.29 -1.43 11.98
N ARG A 111 6.43 -1.21 10.67
CA ARG A 111 5.36 -0.62 9.84
C ARG A 111 4.22 -1.64 9.77
N TYR A 112 3.25 -1.51 10.66
CA TYR A 112 1.97 -2.22 10.58
C TYR A 112 1.21 -1.79 9.32
N LEU A 113 0.49 -2.75 8.75
CA LEU A 113 -0.33 -2.56 7.54
C LEU A 113 -1.81 -2.85 7.83
N THR A 114 -2.10 -3.77 8.75
CA THR A 114 -3.45 -4.05 9.25
C THR A 114 -3.88 -3.01 10.29
N SER A 115 -5.13 -2.57 10.25
CA SER A 115 -5.73 -1.64 11.23
C SER A 115 -7.09 -2.18 11.72
N PRO A 116 -7.33 -2.26 13.05
CA PRO A 116 -6.40 -2.00 14.15
C PRO A 116 -5.19 -2.95 14.14
N SER A 117 -4.04 -2.48 14.63
CA SER A 117 -2.77 -3.22 14.71
C SER A 117 -2.49 -3.84 16.09
N ILE A 118 -3.44 -3.77 17.02
CA ILE A 118 -3.31 -4.26 18.40
C ILE A 118 -3.75 -5.73 18.45
N GLY A 119 -2.87 -6.60 18.94
CA GLY A 119 -3.18 -8.02 19.20
C GLY A 119 -4.16 -8.17 20.37
N VAL A 120 -5.26 -8.87 20.14
CA VAL A 120 -6.36 -9.10 21.10
C VAL A 120 -6.84 -10.56 21.07
N LEU A 121 -6.82 -11.20 19.91
CA LEU A 121 -7.33 -12.55 19.68
C LEU A 121 -6.21 -13.47 19.13
N ASN A 122 -6.44 -14.79 19.17
CA ASN A 122 -5.56 -15.81 18.57
C ASN A 122 -4.08 -15.60 18.99
N ASP A 123 -3.83 -15.69 20.29
CA ASP A 123 -2.48 -15.63 20.88
C ASP A 123 -1.72 -14.31 20.57
N GLY A 124 -2.46 -13.25 20.23
CA GLY A 124 -1.95 -11.93 19.86
C GLY A 124 -1.76 -11.70 18.35
N TYR A 125 -1.91 -12.73 17.52
CA TYR A 125 -1.81 -12.60 16.06
C TYR A 125 -3.00 -11.89 15.42
N ASN A 126 -4.17 -11.88 16.07
CA ASN A 126 -5.37 -11.24 15.56
C ASN A 126 -5.75 -9.95 16.28
N ASN A 127 -6.23 -8.98 15.50
CA ASN A 127 -6.89 -7.80 16.04
C ASN A 127 -8.34 -8.10 16.46
N LEU A 128 -9.03 -7.11 17.02
CA LEU A 128 -10.43 -7.22 17.46
C LEU A 128 -11.43 -7.54 16.33
N ASN A 129 -11.06 -7.32 15.05
CA ASN A 129 -11.87 -7.65 13.88
C ASN A 129 -11.64 -9.08 13.35
N SER A 130 -10.80 -9.86 14.02
CA SER A 130 -10.34 -11.19 13.58
C SER A 130 -9.49 -11.19 12.28
N ASP A 131 -8.88 -10.04 11.94
CA ASP A 131 -7.88 -9.94 10.86
C ASP A 131 -6.48 -10.32 11.39
N LEU A 132 -5.65 -10.95 10.54
CA LEU A 132 -4.23 -11.23 10.85
C LEU A 132 -3.44 -9.91 10.87
N ILE A 133 -2.69 -9.63 11.95
CA ILE A 133 -1.93 -8.37 12.05
C ILE A 133 -0.67 -8.47 11.19
N LEU A 134 -0.68 -7.82 10.02
CA LEU A 134 0.44 -7.78 9.10
C LEU A 134 1.33 -6.54 9.31
N THR A 135 2.62 -6.73 9.04
CA THR A 135 3.63 -5.69 8.94
C THR A 135 4.31 -5.72 7.57
N ALA A 136 4.97 -4.64 7.17
CA ALA A 136 5.87 -4.67 6.03
C ALA A 136 6.97 -5.75 6.26
N ASN A 137 7.23 -6.54 5.21
CA ASN A 137 8.09 -7.73 5.21
C ASN A 137 7.66 -8.89 6.13
N TYR A 138 6.40 -8.92 6.61
CA TYR A 138 5.84 -10.12 7.24
C TYR A 138 5.88 -11.30 6.24
N VAL A 139 6.24 -12.50 6.72
CA VAL A 139 6.40 -13.68 5.86
C VAL A 139 5.26 -14.66 6.14
N LEU A 140 4.35 -14.79 5.18
CA LEU A 140 3.39 -15.90 5.13
C LEU A 140 4.10 -17.10 4.48
N ILE A 141 3.86 -18.30 5.01
CA ILE A 141 4.52 -19.54 4.59
C ILE A 141 3.45 -20.61 4.36
N ASN A 142 3.50 -21.32 3.22
CA ASN A 142 2.58 -22.43 2.94
C ASN A 142 3.11 -23.78 3.49
N SER A 143 2.35 -24.86 3.30
CA SER A 143 2.73 -26.22 3.75
C SER A 143 4.08 -26.68 3.17
N GLU A 144 4.38 -26.32 1.93
CA GLU A 144 5.64 -26.63 1.23
C GLU A 144 6.81 -25.68 1.56
N GLN A 145 6.68 -24.84 2.60
CA GLN A 145 7.66 -23.82 3.01
C GLN A 145 7.91 -22.69 2.00
N ARG A 146 7.06 -22.53 0.96
CA ARG A 146 7.16 -21.42 0.00
C ARG A 146 6.83 -20.09 0.67
N ARG A 147 7.51 -19.00 0.29
CA ARG A 147 7.55 -17.74 1.07
C ARG A 147 6.91 -16.55 0.36
N TYR A 148 5.82 -16.06 0.94
CA TYR A 148 5.08 -14.88 0.48
C TYR A 148 5.40 -13.70 1.41
N ILE A 149 6.28 -12.80 0.96
CA ILE A 149 6.76 -11.67 1.74
C ILE A 149 5.86 -10.46 1.51
N VAL A 150 5.02 -10.13 2.49
CA VAL A 150 4.09 -8.98 2.45
C VAL A 150 4.85 -7.67 2.25
N LYS A 151 4.42 -6.85 1.29
CA LYS A 151 5.03 -5.52 1.01
C LYS A 151 4.07 -4.36 1.30
N ASP A 152 2.80 -4.49 0.93
CA ASP A 152 1.75 -3.53 1.27
C ASP A 152 0.36 -4.18 1.29
N VAL A 153 -0.66 -3.47 1.76
CA VAL A 153 -2.07 -3.90 1.68
C VAL A 153 -2.74 -3.23 0.48
N LEU A 154 -3.37 -4.03 -0.37
CA LEU A 154 -4.10 -3.61 -1.57
C LEU A 154 -5.57 -3.25 -1.26
N GLY A 155 -6.16 -3.90 -0.25
CA GLY A 155 -7.55 -3.68 0.12
C GLY A 155 -7.94 -4.36 1.44
N HIS A 156 -9.06 -3.91 2.01
CA HIS A 156 -9.69 -4.49 3.20
C HIS A 156 -11.20 -4.50 3.00
N GLY A 157 -11.91 -5.42 3.67
CA GLY A 157 -13.35 -5.53 3.54
C GLY A 157 -13.98 -6.50 4.54
N THR A 158 -15.23 -6.90 4.27
CA THR A 158 -16.02 -7.78 5.14
C THR A 158 -15.28 -9.08 5.46
N PHE A 159 -14.69 -9.72 4.44
CA PHE A 159 -14.11 -11.06 4.51
C PHE A 159 -12.67 -11.11 5.05
N GLY A 160 -11.98 -9.96 5.15
CA GLY A 160 -10.56 -9.87 5.50
C GLY A 160 -9.82 -8.81 4.71
N GLN A 161 -8.57 -9.10 4.35
CA GLN A 161 -7.63 -8.16 3.73
C GLN A 161 -6.87 -8.80 2.56
N VAL A 162 -6.51 -8.00 1.55
CA VAL A 162 -5.69 -8.41 0.42
C VAL A 162 -4.32 -7.74 0.50
N ALA A 163 -3.25 -8.54 0.52
CA ALA A 163 -1.88 -8.07 0.60
C ALA A 163 -1.15 -8.25 -0.73
N LYS A 164 -0.34 -7.25 -1.13
CA LYS A 164 0.66 -7.41 -2.18
C LYS A 164 1.87 -8.12 -1.58
N CYS A 165 2.10 -9.36 -2.01
CA CYS A 165 3.23 -10.16 -1.58
C CYS A 165 4.27 -10.28 -2.69
N TRP A 166 5.55 -10.29 -2.31
CA TRP A 166 6.62 -10.79 -3.16
C TRP A 166 6.72 -12.30 -2.93
N PHE A 167 6.50 -13.08 -3.99
CA PHE A 167 6.63 -14.53 -3.99
C PHE A 167 8.08 -14.86 -4.35
N ALA A 168 8.82 -15.43 -3.38
CA ALA A 168 10.27 -15.55 -3.49
C ALA A 168 10.68 -16.55 -4.60
N GLU A 169 9.91 -17.62 -4.75
CA GLU A 169 10.22 -18.78 -5.59
C GLU A 169 10.08 -18.48 -7.09
N ALA A 170 9.11 -17.63 -7.48
CA ALA A 170 8.94 -17.18 -8.86
C ALA A 170 9.51 -15.77 -9.13
N ASN A 171 10.15 -15.14 -8.14
CA ASN A 171 10.73 -13.79 -8.23
C ASN A 171 9.71 -12.76 -8.78
N SER A 172 8.48 -12.81 -8.27
CA SER A 172 7.33 -12.06 -8.82
C SER A 172 6.44 -11.48 -7.72
N PHE A 173 5.49 -10.62 -8.10
CA PHE A 173 4.46 -10.12 -7.20
C PHE A 173 3.14 -10.87 -7.40
N VAL A 174 2.47 -11.17 -6.30
CA VAL A 174 1.17 -11.83 -6.23
C VAL A 174 0.24 -11.08 -5.27
N ALA A 175 -1.07 -11.27 -5.42
CA ALA A 175 -2.06 -10.81 -4.45
C ALA A 175 -2.48 -11.98 -3.54
N VAL A 176 -2.41 -11.80 -2.22
CA VAL A 176 -2.86 -12.82 -1.26
C VAL A 176 -4.07 -12.28 -0.51
N LYS A 177 -5.22 -12.96 -0.61
CA LYS A 177 -6.44 -12.69 0.17
C LYS A 177 -6.34 -13.48 1.48
N ILE A 178 -6.13 -12.78 2.59
CA ILE A 178 -6.11 -13.35 3.95
C ILE A 178 -7.50 -13.20 4.54
N ILE A 179 -8.20 -14.32 4.67
CA ILE A 179 -9.58 -14.41 5.17
C ILE A 179 -9.57 -14.29 6.70
N LYS A 180 -10.58 -13.63 7.28
CA LYS A 180 -10.74 -13.51 8.75
C LYS A 180 -10.81 -14.88 9.42
N ASN A 181 -10.29 -14.94 10.64
CA ASN A 181 -10.38 -16.09 11.53
C ASN A 181 -11.80 -16.17 12.15
N GLN A 182 -12.80 -16.37 11.29
CA GLN A 182 -14.22 -16.46 11.64
C GLN A 182 -14.90 -17.57 10.79
N PRO A 183 -15.68 -18.49 11.39
CA PRO A 183 -16.25 -19.64 10.67
C PRO A 183 -17.06 -19.29 9.42
N ALA A 184 -17.87 -18.23 9.47
CA ALA A 184 -18.69 -17.81 8.32
C ALA A 184 -17.83 -17.28 7.16
N SER A 185 -16.84 -16.42 7.44
CA SER A 185 -15.89 -15.93 6.42
C SER A 185 -15.05 -17.06 5.81
N TYR A 186 -14.65 -18.02 6.64
CA TYR A 186 -13.93 -19.22 6.21
C TYR A 186 -14.79 -20.08 5.28
N GLN A 187 -16.04 -20.40 5.65
CA GLN A 187 -16.98 -21.15 4.81
C GLN A 187 -17.24 -20.45 3.46
N GLN A 188 -17.46 -19.14 3.47
CA GLN A 188 -17.69 -18.35 2.25
C GLN A 188 -16.46 -18.35 1.33
N ALA A 189 -15.25 -18.22 1.89
CA ALA A 189 -14.02 -18.29 1.13
C ALA A 189 -13.70 -19.69 0.58
N TRP A 190 -14.19 -20.77 1.21
CA TRP A 190 -14.11 -22.11 0.63
C TRP A 190 -15.00 -22.28 -0.61
N VAL A 191 -16.17 -21.64 -0.65
CA VAL A 191 -17.02 -21.60 -1.87
C VAL A 191 -16.29 -20.84 -2.99
N GLU A 192 -15.75 -19.66 -2.69
CA GLU A 192 -14.92 -18.87 -3.63
C GLU A 192 -13.74 -19.68 -4.18
N LEU A 193 -12.96 -20.30 -3.30
CA LEU A 193 -11.81 -21.14 -3.67
C LEU A 193 -12.23 -22.32 -4.54
N THR A 194 -13.34 -22.99 -4.21
CA THR A 194 -13.83 -24.14 -4.98
C THR A 194 -14.29 -23.72 -6.38
N ILE A 195 -15.03 -22.62 -6.49
CA ILE A 195 -15.47 -22.01 -7.76
C ILE A 195 -14.27 -21.63 -8.62
N LEU A 196 -13.28 -20.93 -8.06
CA LEU A 196 -12.09 -20.51 -8.81
C LEU A 196 -11.18 -21.69 -9.20
N THR A 197 -11.03 -22.70 -8.33
CA THR A 197 -10.29 -23.95 -8.65
C THR A 197 -10.93 -24.72 -9.80
N MET A 198 -12.25 -24.58 -9.99
CA MET A 198 -12.98 -25.13 -11.13
C MET A 198 -12.80 -24.25 -12.38
N LEU A 199 -12.99 -22.93 -12.28
CA LEU A 199 -12.85 -22.00 -13.41
C LEU A 199 -11.42 -22.00 -13.99
N ASN A 200 -10.37 -22.04 -13.15
CA ASN A 200 -8.97 -22.24 -13.57
C ASN A 200 -8.76 -23.49 -14.46
N LYS A 201 -9.64 -24.49 -14.41
CA LYS A 201 -9.58 -25.72 -15.23
C LYS A 201 -10.45 -25.65 -16.49
N TYR A 202 -11.47 -24.80 -16.48
CA TYR A 202 -12.32 -24.54 -17.65
C TYR A 202 -11.65 -23.51 -18.58
N ASP A 203 -10.83 -22.60 -18.04
CA ASP A 203 -10.02 -21.63 -18.80
C ASP A 203 -8.50 -21.80 -18.58
N PRO A 204 -7.90 -22.93 -18.99
CA PRO A 204 -6.47 -23.19 -18.80
C PRO A 204 -5.57 -22.31 -19.69
N GLU A 205 -6.14 -21.52 -20.60
CA GLU A 205 -5.43 -20.60 -21.48
C GLU A 205 -5.65 -19.11 -21.15
N ASP A 206 -6.35 -18.79 -20.05
CA ASP A 206 -6.60 -17.42 -19.57
C ASP A 206 -7.25 -16.48 -20.62
N LYS A 207 -8.30 -16.97 -21.29
CA LYS A 207 -9.00 -16.28 -22.40
C LYS A 207 -10.33 -15.64 -22.01
N HIS A 208 -10.86 -15.96 -20.83
CA HIS A 208 -12.19 -15.59 -20.38
C HIS A 208 -12.22 -14.53 -19.28
N HIS A 209 -11.09 -13.88 -18.99
CA HIS A 209 -11.06 -12.69 -18.13
C HIS A 209 -11.59 -12.96 -16.70
N ILE A 210 -11.26 -14.11 -16.12
CA ILE A 210 -11.51 -14.48 -14.73
C ILE A 210 -10.16 -14.50 -13.99
N VAL A 211 -10.11 -13.98 -12.76
CA VAL A 211 -8.87 -13.96 -11.99
C VAL A 211 -8.39 -15.38 -11.63
N HIS A 212 -7.14 -15.69 -11.96
CA HIS A 212 -6.53 -16.98 -11.65
C HIS A 212 -6.03 -17.03 -10.21
N ILE A 213 -6.37 -18.12 -9.52
CA ILE A 213 -5.66 -18.56 -8.31
C ILE A 213 -4.37 -19.30 -8.67
N TYR A 214 -3.34 -19.16 -7.84
CA TYR A 214 -2.02 -19.80 -7.98
C TYR A 214 -1.69 -20.77 -6.84
N ASP A 215 -2.17 -20.52 -5.62
CA ASP A 215 -1.97 -21.37 -4.44
C ASP A 215 -3.05 -21.08 -3.38
N TYR A 216 -3.26 -21.99 -2.43
CA TYR A 216 -4.02 -21.71 -1.22
C TYR A 216 -3.44 -22.49 -0.03
N PHE A 217 -3.45 -21.86 1.16
CA PHE A 217 -2.88 -22.46 2.36
C PHE A 217 -3.52 -21.91 3.63
N VAL A 218 -3.36 -22.62 4.75
CA VAL A 218 -3.78 -22.12 6.07
C VAL A 218 -2.56 -21.65 6.85
N TYR A 219 -2.57 -20.39 7.31
CA TYR A 219 -1.49 -19.79 8.09
C TYR A 219 -2.07 -19.08 9.32
N GLN A 220 -1.58 -19.42 10.53
CA GLN A 220 -2.07 -18.87 11.80
C GLN A 220 -3.61 -18.90 11.97
N ARG A 221 -4.25 -20.00 11.51
CA ARG A 221 -5.71 -20.22 11.46
C ARG A 221 -6.48 -19.38 10.41
N HIS A 222 -5.81 -18.61 9.56
CA HIS A 222 -6.40 -17.94 8.40
C HIS A 222 -6.31 -18.81 7.16
N LEU A 223 -7.38 -18.83 6.35
CA LEU A 223 -7.26 -19.25 4.95
C LEU A 223 -6.62 -18.10 4.16
N CYS A 224 -5.54 -18.42 3.46
CA CYS A 224 -4.85 -17.54 2.52
C CYS A 224 -5.05 -18.08 1.11
N ILE A 225 -5.59 -17.27 0.20
CA ILE A 225 -5.72 -17.61 -1.23
C ILE A 225 -4.78 -16.70 -2.01
N CYS A 226 -3.90 -17.28 -2.81
CA CYS A 226 -2.94 -16.57 -3.66
C CYS A 226 -3.48 -16.45 -5.08
N PHE A 227 -3.43 -15.24 -5.63
CA PHE A 227 -3.90 -14.87 -6.96
C PHE A 227 -2.76 -14.20 -7.75
N GLU A 228 -2.94 -14.10 -9.06
CA GLU A 228 -2.21 -13.12 -9.86
C GLU A 228 -2.33 -11.69 -9.28
N LEU A 229 -1.31 -10.85 -9.47
CA LEU A 229 -1.41 -9.45 -9.12
C LEU A 229 -2.07 -8.66 -10.26
N LEU A 230 -3.27 -8.13 -10.00
CA LEU A 230 -3.95 -7.16 -10.84
C LEU A 230 -3.71 -5.72 -10.37
N ASP A 231 -4.09 -4.78 -11.21
CA ASP A 231 -4.01 -3.33 -11.01
C ASP A 231 -5.40 -2.75 -10.62
N THR A 232 -5.57 -1.46 -10.83
CA THR A 232 -6.69 -0.61 -10.41
C THR A 232 -8.04 -1.09 -10.96
N ASN A 233 -9.10 -1.00 -10.14
CA ASN A 233 -10.46 -1.36 -10.55
C ASN A 233 -11.15 -0.27 -11.41
N LEU A 234 -12.19 -0.66 -12.14
CA LEU A 234 -12.90 0.25 -13.06
C LEU A 234 -13.63 1.41 -12.35
N TYR A 235 -13.97 1.28 -11.06
CA TYR A 235 -14.51 2.40 -10.28
C TYR A 235 -13.45 3.49 -10.05
N GLU A 236 -12.27 3.10 -9.56
CA GLU A 236 -11.14 4.01 -9.34
C GLU A 236 -10.61 4.59 -10.65
N LEU A 237 -10.60 3.82 -11.75
CA LEU A 237 -10.27 4.34 -13.09
C LEU A 237 -11.21 5.50 -13.51
N ILE A 238 -12.52 5.35 -13.33
CA ILE A 238 -13.50 6.38 -13.68
C ILE A 238 -13.38 7.61 -12.75
N LYS A 239 -13.07 7.38 -11.47
CA LYS A 239 -12.81 8.44 -10.48
C LYS A 239 -11.53 9.22 -10.77
N ILE A 240 -10.46 8.56 -11.24
CA ILE A 240 -9.24 9.18 -11.76
C ILE A 240 -9.57 10.05 -12.99
N ASN A 241 -10.43 9.58 -13.89
CA ASN A 241 -10.95 10.40 -15.00
C ASN A 241 -12.07 11.38 -14.57
N HIS A 242 -12.09 11.80 -13.30
CA HIS A 242 -13.03 12.78 -12.73
C HIS A 242 -14.51 12.51 -13.05
N PHE A 243 -14.91 11.24 -13.10
CA PHE A 243 -16.25 10.76 -13.45
C PHE A 243 -16.76 11.16 -14.85
N ARG A 244 -15.87 11.58 -15.77
CA ARG A 244 -16.20 11.96 -17.16
C ARG A 244 -16.52 10.78 -18.09
N GLY A 245 -16.73 9.58 -17.54
CA GLY A 245 -16.90 8.33 -18.29
C GLY A 245 -15.59 7.82 -18.91
N LEU A 246 -15.72 7.00 -19.95
CA LEU A 246 -14.64 6.48 -20.79
C LEU A 246 -15.06 6.61 -22.27
N SER A 247 -14.11 6.56 -23.21
CA SER A 247 -14.46 6.62 -24.63
C SER A 247 -15.24 5.38 -25.07
N LEU A 248 -16.16 5.51 -26.03
CA LEU A 248 -17.02 4.41 -26.48
C LEU A 248 -16.22 3.19 -26.96
N SER A 249 -15.04 3.40 -27.56
CA SER A 249 -14.12 2.32 -27.95
C SER A 249 -13.61 1.51 -26.74
N ILE A 250 -13.21 2.20 -25.66
CA ILE A 250 -12.78 1.54 -24.41
C ILE A 250 -13.96 0.81 -23.74
N VAL A 251 -15.16 1.41 -23.74
CA VAL A 251 -16.37 0.76 -23.23
C VAL A 251 -16.68 -0.52 -24.01
N GLN A 252 -16.71 -0.45 -25.35
CA GLN A 252 -16.92 -1.62 -26.21
C GLN A 252 -15.84 -2.70 -26.04
N MET A 253 -14.59 -2.31 -25.79
CA MET A 253 -13.49 -3.23 -25.50
C MET A 253 -13.71 -3.98 -24.18
N TYR A 254 -13.96 -3.27 -23.08
CA TYR A 254 -14.21 -3.90 -21.78
C TYR A 254 -15.52 -4.70 -21.77
N SER A 255 -16.60 -4.24 -22.40
CA SER A 255 -17.84 -5.01 -22.52
C SER A 255 -17.63 -6.37 -23.19
N LYS A 256 -16.79 -6.45 -24.24
CA LYS A 256 -16.44 -7.73 -24.88
C LYS A 256 -15.65 -8.66 -23.95
N GLN A 257 -14.79 -8.12 -23.10
CA GLN A 257 -14.02 -8.90 -22.13
C GLN A 257 -14.89 -9.40 -20.97
N ILE A 258 -15.79 -8.57 -20.43
CA ILE A 258 -16.81 -8.97 -19.43
C ILE A 258 -17.70 -10.09 -19.99
N LEU A 259 -18.19 -9.95 -21.23
CA LEU A 259 -19.06 -10.95 -21.87
C LEU A 259 -18.39 -12.31 -22.10
N ARG A 260 -17.06 -12.36 -22.30
CA ARG A 260 -16.31 -13.64 -22.33
C ARG A 260 -16.32 -14.33 -20.97
N GLY A 261 -16.14 -13.56 -19.89
CA GLY A 261 -16.24 -14.08 -18.52
C GLY A 261 -17.63 -14.61 -18.22
N LEU A 262 -18.67 -13.83 -18.54
CA LEU A 262 -20.06 -14.26 -18.36
C LEU A 262 -20.40 -15.52 -19.20
N ALA A 263 -19.84 -15.67 -20.40
CA ALA A 263 -19.98 -16.89 -21.19
C ALA A 263 -19.38 -18.11 -20.47
N LEU A 264 -18.16 -18.01 -19.95
CA LEU A 264 -17.54 -19.10 -19.17
C LEU A 264 -18.35 -19.42 -17.91
N LEU A 265 -18.82 -18.40 -17.18
CA LEU A 265 -19.61 -18.60 -15.97
C LEU A 265 -20.94 -19.30 -16.26
N LYS A 266 -21.61 -18.95 -17.37
CA LYS A 266 -22.80 -19.64 -17.85
C LYS A 266 -22.50 -21.11 -18.19
N ASP A 267 -21.45 -21.38 -18.96
CA ASP A 267 -21.10 -22.74 -19.38
C ASP A 267 -20.61 -23.62 -18.21
N ALA A 268 -20.05 -23.01 -17.16
CA ALA A 268 -19.70 -23.66 -15.89
C ALA A 268 -20.87 -23.74 -14.87
N VAL A 269 -22.04 -23.20 -15.23
CA VAL A 269 -23.26 -23.15 -14.40
C VAL A 269 -23.11 -22.35 -13.08
N ILE A 270 -22.43 -21.19 -13.13
CA ILE A 270 -22.10 -20.33 -11.97
C ILE A 270 -22.65 -18.91 -12.11
N ILE A 271 -23.39 -18.44 -11.11
CA ILE A 271 -23.88 -17.05 -11.03
C ILE A 271 -22.96 -16.26 -10.10
N HIS A 272 -22.34 -15.17 -10.58
CA HIS A 272 -21.39 -14.35 -9.81
C HIS A 272 -22.03 -13.61 -8.62
N CYS A 273 -23.32 -13.23 -8.76
CA CYS A 273 -24.14 -12.55 -7.76
C CYS A 273 -23.65 -11.20 -7.20
N ASP A 274 -22.49 -10.67 -7.60
CA ASP A 274 -22.03 -9.32 -7.22
C ASP A 274 -21.06 -8.66 -8.22
N LEU A 275 -21.36 -8.78 -9.53
CA LEU A 275 -20.60 -8.12 -10.58
C LEU A 275 -20.80 -6.60 -10.54
N LYS A 276 -19.70 -5.84 -10.41
CA LYS A 276 -19.69 -4.38 -10.25
C LYS A 276 -18.33 -3.79 -10.65
N ARG A 277 -18.25 -2.47 -10.87
CA ARG A 277 -17.01 -1.77 -11.31
C ARG A 277 -15.85 -1.90 -10.33
N GLU A 278 -16.16 -2.14 -9.07
CA GLU A 278 -15.23 -2.38 -7.97
C GLU A 278 -14.62 -3.80 -8.03
N ASN A 279 -15.34 -4.76 -8.61
CA ASN A 279 -14.96 -6.17 -8.77
C ASN A 279 -14.45 -6.51 -10.20
N ILE A 280 -14.07 -5.49 -10.98
CA ILE A 280 -13.44 -5.65 -12.30
C ILE A 280 -12.14 -4.85 -12.28
N LEU A 281 -11.00 -5.54 -12.35
CA LEU A 281 -9.65 -4.98 -12.22
C LEU A 281 -8.89 -5.05 -13.54
N LEU A 282 -7.97 -4.10 -13.75
CA LEU A 282 -7.09 -4.06 -14.92
C LEU A 282 -5.92 -5.05 -14.78
N CYS A 283 -5.49 -5.67 -15.88
CA CYS A 283 -4.27 -6.46 -15.93
C CYS A 283 -3.03 -5.53 -15.90
N THR A 284 -2.04 -5.82 -15.06
CA THR A 284 -0.85 -4.96 -14.92
C THR A 284 -0.02 -4.90 -16.21
N SER A 285 0.15 -3.70 -16.76
CA SER A 285 1.04 -3.37 -17.89
C SER A 285 0.75 -4.04 -19.25
N VAL A 286 -0.43 -4.66 -19.45
CA VAL A 286 -0.81 -5.28 -20.72
C VAL A 286 -1.24 -4.23 -21.77
N LYS A 287 -0.95 -4.48 -23.05
CA LYS A 287 -1.39 -3.68 -24.20
C LYS A 287 -1.86 -4.60 -25.34
N PRO A 288 -3.13 -4.52 -25.80
CA PRO A 288 -4.21 -3.63 -25.37
C PRO A 288 -4.56 -3.80 -23.88
N ALA A 289 -5.30 -2.85 -23.31
CA ALA A 289 -5.67 -2.92 -21.90
C ALA A 289 -6.69 -4.05 -21.68
N GLU A 290 -6.37 -4.94 -20.75
CA GLU A 290 -7.19 -6.08 -20.38
C GLU A 290 -7.72 -5.92 -18.95
N ILE A 291 -8.85 -6.58 -18.69
CA ILE A 291 -9.50 -6.65 -17.38
C ILE A 291 -9.75 -8.11 -16.98
N LYS A 292 -9.94 -8.33 -15.68
CA LYS A 292 -10.49 -9.58 -15.12
C LYS A 292 -11.55 -9.31 -14.05
N ASN A 293 -12.52 -10.21 -13.97
CA ASN A 293 -13.56 -10.25 -12.94
C ASN A 293 -13.00 -10.92 -11.66
N ILE A 294 -13.34 -10.39 -10.48
CA ILE A 294 -12.85 -10.84 -9.17
C ILE A 294 -13.97 -11.06 -8.14
N ASP A 295 -13.60 -11.59 -6.97
CA ASP A 295 -14.44 -11.69 -5.75
C ASP A 295 -15.67 -12.61 -5.92
N PHE A 296 -15.38 -13.89 -6.12
CA PHE A 296 -16.39 -14.95 -6.22
C PHE A 296 -16.95 -15.38 -4.85
N GLY A 297 -16.66 -14.64 -3.78
CA GLY A 297 -17.20 -14.86 -2.43
C GLY A 297 -18.72 -14.79 -2.32
N SER A 298 -19.40 -14.13 -3.27
CA SER A 298 -20.88 -14.10 -3.34
C SER A 298 -21.47 -15.10 -4.32
N ALA A 299 -20.65 -15.82 -5.10
CA ALA A 299 -21.10 -16.64 -6.22
C ALA A 299 -21.75 -17.96 -5.78
N CYS A 300 -22.69 -18.46 -6.59
CA CYS A 300 -23.38 -19.73 -6.37
C CYS A 300 -23.59 -20.51 -7.67
N MET A 301 -23.86 -21.81 -7.57
CA MET A 301 -24.33 -22.62 -8.70
C MET A 301 -25.85 -22.41 -8.86
N GLU A 302 -26.37 -22.47 -10.08
CA GLU A 302 -27.81 -22.23 -10.35
C GLU A 302 -28.72 -23.25 -9.61
N ASP A 303 -28.26 -24.50 -9.42
CA ASP A 303 -28.97 -25.52 -8.63
C ASP A 303 -29.00 -25.24 -7.11
N ARG A 304 -28.22 -24.27 -6.63
CA ARG A 304 -27.95 -23.98 -5.21
C ARG A 304 -28.02 -22.49 -4.89
N THR A 305 -29.14 -21.87 -5.25
CA THR A 305 -29.44 -20.48 -4.91
C THR A 305 -29.74 -20.31 -3.41
N VAL A 306 -28.69 -20.05 -2.61
CA VAL A 306 -28.77 -19.98 -1.14
C VAL A 306 -29.43 -18.70 -0.61
N TYR A 307 -29.35 -17.59 -1.35
CA TYR A 307 -29.67 -16.25 -0.82
C TYR A 307 -30.68 -15.51 -1.71
N SER A 308 -31.79 -15.07 -1.13
CA SER A 308 -32.78 -14.21 -1.82
C SER A 308 -32.35 -12.74 -1.93
N TYR A 309 -31.38 -12.29 -1.12
CA TYR A 309 -30.88 -10.91 -1.12
C TYR A 309 -29.41 -10.87 -1.57
N ILE A 310 -29.21 -10.81 -2.89
CA ILE A 310 -27.89 -10.77 -3.55
C ILE A 310 -27.65 -9.43 -4.28
N GLN A 311 -26.48 -9.27 -4.91
CA GLN A 311 -26.03 -8.11 -5.70
C GLN A 311 -25.91 -6.78 -4.93
N SER A 312 -24.85 -6.03 -5.22
CA SER A 312 -24.72 -4.63 -4.80
C SER A 312 -25.86 -3.77 -5.37
N ARG A 313 -26.51 -2.96 -4.53
CA ARG A 313 -27.82 -2.31 -4.80
C ARG A 313 -27.96 -1.63 -6.18
N TYR A 314 -26.93 -0.94 -6.67
CA TYR A 314 -26.99 -0.22 -7.96
C TYR A 314 -26.85 -1.11 -9.20
N TYR A 315 -26.50 -2.38 -9.02
CA TYR A 315 -26.33 -3.39 -10.07
C TYR A 315 -27.32 -4.55 -9.90
N ARG A 316 -28.30 -4.41 -8.98
CA ARG A 316 -29.28 -5.45 -8.67
C ARG A 316 -30.38 -5.53 -9.73
N SER A 317 -30.74 -6.76 -10.08
CA SER A 317 -31.75 -7.04 -11.09
C SER A 317 -33.20 -6.93 -10.58
N PRO A 318 -34.19 -6.76 -11.48
CA PRO A 318 -35.61 -6.69 -11.11
C PRO A 318 -36.12 -7.96 -10.43
N GLU A 319 -35.70 -9.15 -10.87
CA GLU A 319 -36.15 -10.43 -10.31
C GLU A 319 -35.72 -10.61 -8.85
N VAL A 320 -34.50 -10.21 -8.49
CA VAL A 320 -34.01 -10.19 -7.09
C VAL A 320 -34.72 -9.11 -6.26
N LEU A 321 -35.09 -7.97 -6.85
CA LEU A 321 -35.88 -6.93 -6.18
C LEU A 321 -37.33 -7.36 -5.91
N LEU A 322 -37.90 -8.21 -6.76
CA LEU A 322 -39.28 -8.71 -6.66
C LEU A 322 -39.38 -10.05 -5.91
N GLY A 323 -38.26 -10.69 -5.58
CA GLY A 323 -38.22 -11.97 -4.87
C GLY A 323 -38.55 -13.19 -5.74
N TYR A 324 -38.40 -13.07 -7.06
CA TYR A 324 -38.53 -14.20 -7.98
C TYR A 324 -37.25 -15.07 -7.98
N GLN A 325 -37.36 -16.29 -8.52
CA GLN A 325 -36.18 -17.11 -8.82
C GLN A 325 -35.31 -16.41 -9.87
N TYR A 326 -34.00 -16.36 -9.63
CA TYR A 326 -33.02 -15.74 -10.51
C TYR A 326 -32.18 -16.83 -11.23
N PRO A 327 -32.22 -16.90 -12.57
CA PRO A 327 -31.31 -17.72 -13.37
C PRO A 327 -30.03 -16.92 -13.71
N PHE A 328 -29.28 -17.36 -14.72
CA PHE A 328 -28.13 -16.64 -15.28
C PHE A 328 -28.38 -15.17 -15.67
N GLN A 329 -27.30 -14.38 -15.61
CA GLN A 329 -27.18 -12.97 -16.00
C GLN A 329 -26.06 -12.78 -17.03
#